data_AF-A0A2N0Z9Q5-F1
#
_entry.id   AF-A0A2N0Z9Q5-F1
#
_cell.length_a   1.000
_cell.length_b   1.000
_cell.length_c   1.000
_cell.angle_alpha   90.00
_cell.angle_beta   90.00
_cell.angle_gamma   90.00
#
_symmetry.space_group_name_H-M   'P 1'
#
loop_
_entity.id
_entity.type
_entity.pdbx_description
1 polymer ?
#
loop_
_entity_poly.entity_id
_entity_poly.type
_entity_poly.pdbx_seq_one_letter_code
_entity_poly.pdbx_strand_id
1 'polypeptide(L)'
;MNNNHHAKLASSEIFALWNTYVNETMALCVLKYFLETVEDPEISEVLKNAKSFSEENIKMVKDIFKAENFPVPQGFTDEDVNINAPKLFSDEFMLYYAHLVGNVTANVDVSMTFCSVRKDLREFFTTCINSSIGIYNQSMDVLLSKGIYPRSPAIPIPEHIEMIQKKSFLSGWFGEQRPLSVNEMTMLYYNHWRNAVGYALSTGFSQVTSSKQARDYFVHGAEIANHVMDVTRKFMDESNLIISGLTNIMPTNSTTSPFSDKLLTYHIAALGGIGIGYYGMSIGLSARRDIGVAYSRLMIETMEYSQQGYSIMIENEWIEQPPLAPDRKKLSEK
;
A
#
# COMPACT_ATOMS: atom_id res chain seq x y z
N MET A 1 0.16 33.57 23.05
CA MET A 1 1.63 33.52 23.20
C MET A 1 2.20 32.82 21.97
N ASN A 2 2.67 33.59 20.97
CA ASN A 2 3.36 33.04 19.80
C ASN A 2 4.82 32.79 20.16
N ASN A 3 5.10 31.70 20.88
CA ASN A 3 6.46 31.16 20.94
C ASN A 3 6.66 30.26 19.72
N ASN A 4 6.86 30.87 18.55
CA ASN A 4 7.33 30.14 17.37
C ASN A 4 8.82 29.83 17.56
N HIS A 5 9.14 28.86 18.41
CA HIS A 5 10.40 28.14 18.28
C HIS A 5 10.34 27.41 16.93
N HIS A 6 11.01 27.94 15.91
CA HIS A 6 11.19 27.25 14.64
C HIS A 6 12.19 26.11 14.84
N ALA A 7 11.73 25.06 15.52
CA ALA A 7 12.52 23.88 15.81
C ALA A 7 12.93 23.20 14.50
N LYS A 8 14.21 22.81 14.42
CA LYS A 8 14.73 22.01 13.31
C LYS A 8 13.93 20.71 13.19
N LEU A 9 13.79 20.20 11.98
CA LEU A 9 13.15 18.90 11.74
C LEU A 9 13.84 17.80 12.56
N ALA A 10 13.04 17.03 13.31
CA ALA A 10 13.49 15.80 13.95
C ALA A 10 13.63 14.66 12.93
N SER A 11 14.32 13.57 13.30
CA SER A 11 14.49 12.41 12.41
C SER A 11 13.16 11.80 11.97
N SER A 12 12.14 11.79 12.84
CA SER A 12 10.80 11.31 12.53
C SER A 12 10.06 12.21 11.53
N GLU A 13 10.26 13.52 11.60
CA GLU A 13 9.68 14.50 10.68
C GLU A 13 10.36 14.47 9.32
N ILE A 14 11.70 14.30 9.30
CA ILE A 14 12.46 14.06 8.05
C ILE A 14 11.98 12.77 7.39
N PHE A 15 11.83 11.68 8.15
CA PHE A 15 11.29 10.41 7.66
C PHE A 15 9.90 10.59 7.05
N ALA A 16 9.00 11.29 7.74
CA ALA A 16 7.64 11.53 7.28
C ALA A 16 7.59 12.32 5.96
N LEU A 17 8.31 13.44 5.90
CA LEU A 17 8.37 14.29 4.70
C LEU A 17 9.03 13.57 3.52
N TRP A 18 10.15 12.87 3.75
CA TRP A 18 10.87 12.15 2.71
C TRP A 18 10.00 11.08 2.06
N ASN A 19 9.39 10.21 2.87
CA ASN A 19 8.55 9.13 2.33
C ASN A 19 7.29 9.66 1.64
N THR A 20 6.68 10.70 2.20
CA THR A 20 5.52 11.35 1.56
C THR A 20 5.90 11.89 0.19
N TYR A 21 7.02 12.61 0.09
CA TYR A 21 7.48 13.16 -1.18
C TYR A 21 7.71 12.09 -2.26
N VAL A 22 8.44 11.02 -1.91
CA VAL A 22 8.77 9.95 -2.87
C VAL A 22 7.51 9.19 -3.31
N ASN A 23 6.62 8.86 -2.36
CA ASN A 23 5.36 8.17 -2.68
C ASN A 23 4.42 9.04 -3.52
N GLU A 24 4.29 10.33 -3.22
CA GLU A 24 3.39 11.23 -3.95
C GLU A 24 3.89 11.49 -5.37
N THR A 25 5.20 11.66 -5.57
CA THR A 25 5.76 11.80 -6.92
C THR A 25 5.58 10.54 -7.76
N MET A 26 5.69 9.35 -7.15
CA MET A 26 5.35 8.08 -7.80
C MET A 26 3.87 8.00 -8.16
N ALA A 27 2.99 8.28 -7.20
CA ALA A 27 1.54 8.24 -7.39
C ALA A 27 1.08 9.20 -8.49
N LEU A 28 1.68 10.40 -8.56
CA LEU A 28 1.40 11.37 -9.61
C LEU A 28 1.68 10.82 -11.02
N CYS A 29 2.75 10.05 -11.19
CA CYS A 29 3.06 9.39 -12.46
C CYS A 29 1.99 8.35 -12.83
N VAL A 30 1.58 7.51 -11.87
CA VAL A 30 0.51 6.53 -12.06
C VAL A 30 -0.82 7.21 -12.42
N LEU A 31 -1.19 8.27 -11.69
CA LEU A 31 -2.43 9.01 -11.89
C LEU A 31 -2.48 9.73 -13.24
N LYS A 32 -1.35 10.29 -13.71
CA LYS A 32 -1.25 10.88 -15.06
C LYS A 32 -1.59 9.87 -16.15
N TYR A 33 -1.02 8.66 -16.07
CA TYR A 33 -1.31 7.60 -17.03
C TYR A 33 -2.75 7.08 -16.93
N PHE A 34 -3.26 6.85 -15.71
CA PHE A 34 -4.63 6.39 -15.52
C PHE A 34 -5.65 7.40 -16.06
N LEU A 35 -5.42 8.70 -15.88
CA LEU A 35 -6.30 9.74 -16.41
C LEU A 35 -6.31 9.82 -17.93
N GLU A 36 -5.23 9.44 -18.61
CA GLU A 36 -5.16 9.40 -20.07
C GLU A 36 -5.91 8.18 -20.65
N THR A 37 -6.10 7.13 -19.85
CA THR A 37 -6.61 5.83 -20.33
C THR A 37 -7.95 5.39 -19.74
N VAL A 38 -8.42 6.07 -18.68
CA VAL A 38 -9.75 5.87 -18.10
C VAL A 38 -10.83 6.37 -19.05
N GLU A 39 -11.89 5.57 -19.20
CA GLU A 39 -13.02 5.88 -20.08
C GLU A 39 -14.27 6.26 -19.28
N ASP A 40 -14.46 5.65 -18.10
CA ASP A 40 -15.59 5.87 -17.21
C ASP A 40 -15.51 7.26 -16.53
N PRO A 41 -16.51 8.13 -16.71
CA PRO A 41 -16.49 9.49 -16.16
C PRO A 41 -16.46 9.57 -14.63
N GLU A 42 -17.13 8.64 -13.93
CA GLU A 42 -17.15 8.63 -12.46
C GLU A 42 -15.79 8.23 -11.89
N ILE A 43 -15.14 7.27 -12.54
CA ILE A 43 -13.79 6.81 -12.17
C ILE A 43 -12.76 7.89 -12.51
N SER A 44 -12.90 8.55 -13.67
CA SER A 44 -12.07 9.70 -14.04
C SER A 44 -12.11 10.80 -12.98
N GLU A 45 -13.27 11.09 -12.40
CA GLU A 45 -13.41 12.10 -11.36
C GLU A 45 -12.68 11.72 -10.05
N VAL A 46 -12.75 10.46 -9.64
CA VAL A 46 -11.97 9.95 -8.48
C VAL A 46 -10.47 10.15 -8.72
N LEU A 47 -10.00 9.80 -9.92
CA LEU A 47 -8.58 9.90 -10.30
C LEU A 47 -8.11 11.35 -10.41
N LYS A 48 -8.96 12.27 -10.89
CA LYS A 48 -8.66 13.72 -10.95
C LYS A 48 -8.47 14.31 -9.56
N ASN A 49 -9.38 13.97 -8.64
CA ASN A 49 -9.27 14.42 -7.25
C ASN A 49 -8.00 13.89 -6.60
N ALA A 50 -7.71 12.60 -6.76
CA ALA A 50 -6.46 12.00 -6.28
C ALA A 50 -5.22 12.71 -6.84
N LYS A 51 -5.20 13.01 -8.15
CA LYS A 51 -4.09 13.73 -8.79
C LYS A 51 -3.91 15.13 -8.21
N SER A 52 -5.00 15.89 -8.03
CA SER A 52 -4.94 17.24 -7.47
C SER A 52 -4.32 17.23 -6.07
N PHE A 53 -4.73 16.27 -5.24
CA PHE A 53 -4.18 16.12 -3.89
C PHE A 53 -2.69 15.76 -3.91
N SER A 54 -2.25 14.85 -4.77
CA SER A 54 -0.82 14.55 -4.92
C SER A 54 -0.01 15.78 -5.35
N GLU A 55 -0.50 16.59 -6.29
CA GLU A 55 0.18 17.81 -6.72
C GLU A 55 0.31 18.84 -5.59
N GLU A 56 -0.75 19.02 -4.80
CA GLU A 56 -0.74 19.89 -3.63
C GLU A 56 0.22 19.39 -2.54
N ASN A 57 0.18 18.09 -2.22
CA ASN A 57 1.05 17.48 -1.22
C ASN A 57 2.53 17.60 -1.62
N ILE A 58 2.87 17.32 -2.88
CA ILE A 58 4.23 17.49 -3.41
C ILE A 58 4.69 18.94 -3.24
N LYS A 59 3.84 19.90 -3.59
CA LYS A 59 4.17 21.32 -3.46
C LYS A 59 4.44 21.70 -2.00
N MET A 60 3.57 21.29 -1.08
CA MET A 60 3.74 21.59 0.35
C MET A 60 5.03 21.00 0.91
N VAL A 61 5.35 19.74 0.60
CA VAL A 61 6.59 19.11 1.06
C VAL A 61 7.83 19.79 0.47
N LYS A 62 7.79 20.20 -0.81
CA LYS A 62 8.88 20.98 -1.43
C LYS A 62 9.10 22.31 -0.72
N ASP A 63 8.02 23.01 -0.39
CA ASP A 63 8.09 24.31 0.27
C ASP A 63 8.65 24.18 1.71
N ILE A 64 8.27 23.12 2.44
CA ILE A 64 8.84 22.78 3.74
C ILE A 64 10.34 22.48 3.62
N PHE A 65 10.75 21.62 2.70
CA PHE A 65 12.18 21.32 2.51
C PHE A 65 13.00 22.57 2.17
N LYS A 66 12.51 23.43 1.29
CA LYS A 66 13.17 24.71 0.98
C LYS A 66 13.29 25.62 2.20
N ALA A 67 12.23 25.74 3.00
CA ALA A 67 12.24 26.56 4.22
C ALA A 67 13.27 26.06 5.25
N GLU A 68 13.51 24.76 5.31
CA GLU A 68 14.50 24.12 6.18
C GLU A 68 15.93 24.11 5.61
N ASN A 69 16.14 24.66 4.39
CA ASN A 69 17.36 24.48 3.60
C ASN A 69 17.75 23.00 3.45
N PHE A 70 16.75 22.14 3.34
CA PHE A 70 16.89 20.71 3.17
C PHE A 70 16.83 20.35 1.67
N PRO A 71 17.71 19.48 1.16
CA PRO A 71 17.70 19.09 -0.25
C PRO A 71 16.40 18.36 -0.58
N VAL A 72 15.69 18.84 -1.60
CA VAL A 72 14.50 18.16 -2.11
C VAL A 72 14.95 16.89 -2.86
N PRO A 73 14.40 15.70 -2.53
CA PRO A 73 14.69 14.48 -3.30
C PRO A 73 14.28 14.64 -4.77
N GLN A 74 14.89 13.87 -5.66
CA GLN A 74 14.45 13.82 -7.05
C GLN A 74 13.05 13.21 -7.17
N GLY A 75 12.81 12.10 -6.46
CA GLY A 75 11.57 11.33 -6.55
C GLY A 75 11.36 10.75 -7.95
N PHE A 76 10.12 10.84 -8.43
CA PHE A 76 9.71 10.43 -9.77
C PHE A 76 9.30 11.64 -10.61
N THR A 77 9.60 11.59 -11.91
CA THR A 77 9.39 12.70 -12.85
C THR A 77 8.56 12.27 -14.05
N ASP A 78 8.30 13.20 -14.98
CA ASP A 78 7.65 12.89 -16.25
C ASP A 78 8.47 11.91 -17.14
N GLU A 79 9.74 11.67 -16.82
CA GLU A 79 10.56 10.64 -17.47
C GLU A 79 10.18 9.22 -17.01
N ASP A 80 9.52 9.10 -15.85
CA ASP A 80 9.09 7.83 -15.27
C ASP A 80 7.70 7.38 -15.75
N VAL A 81 7.04 8.14 -16.64
CA VAL A 81 5.72 7.84 -17.18
C VAL A 81 5.61 8.12 -18.69
N ASN A 82 5.02 7.18 -19.42
CA ASN A 82 4.62 7.33 -20.81
C ASN A 82 3.08 7.32 -20.90
N ILE A 83 2.47 8.50 -20.91
CA ILE A 83 1.01 8.66 -21.00
C ILE A 83 0.43 8.15 -22.33
N ASN A 84 1.25 8.04 -23.38
CA ASN A 84 0.81 7.56 -24.69
C ASN A 84 0.83 6.02 -24.81
N ALA A 85 1.22 5.30 -23.75
CA ALA A 85 1.19 3.85 -23.75
C ALA A 85 -0.27 3.34 -23.85
N PRO A 86 -0.54 2.24 -24.58
CA PRO A 86 -1.86 1.63 -24.59
C PRO A 86 -2.29 1.22 -23.18
N LYS A 87 -3.59 1.27 -22.93
CA LYS A 87 -4.24 0.93 -21.66
C LYS A 87 -3.79 -0.45 -21.16
N LEU A 88 -3.13 -0.48 -20.01
CA LEU A 88 -2.59 -1.68 -19.36
C LEU A 88 -3.58 -2.26 -18.33
N PHE A 89 -4.36 -1.41 -17.68
CA PHE A 89 -5.33 -1.81 -16.68
C PHE A 89 -6.74 -1.34 -17.08
N SER A 90 -7.75 -2.11 -16.69
CA SER A 90 -9.16 -1.75 -16.87
C SER A 90 -9.55 -0.57 -15.96
N ASP A 91 -10.69 0.05 -16.24
CA ASP A 91 -11.25 1.10 -15.40
C ASP A 91 -11.61 0.55 -14.01
N GLU A 92 -12.15 -0.67 -13.94
CA GLU A 92 -12.43 -1.33 -12.67
C GLU A 92 -11.17 -1.52 -11.84
N PHE A 93 -10.06 -1.97 -12.45
CA PHE A 93 -8.78 -2.05 -11.75
C PHE A 93 -8.33 -0.68 -11.25
N MET A 94 -8.40 0.37 -12.09
CA MET A 94 -8.03 1.73 -11.67
C MET A 94 -8.84 2.20 -10.46
N LEU A 95 -10.14 1.89 -10.43
CA LEU A 95 -11.01 2.22 -9.30
C LEU A 95 -10.66 1.43 -8.03
N TYR A 96 -10.44 0.12 -8.13
CA TYR A 96 -9.99 -0.69 -6.99
C TYR A 96 -8.62 -0.25 -6.47
N TYR A 97 -7.71 0.11 -7.39
CA TYR A 97 -6.40 0.65 -7.06
C TYR A 97 -6.54 1.97 -6.30
N ALA A 98 -7.33 2.92 -6.80
CA ALA A 98 -7.57 4.20 -6.13
C ALA A 98 -8.19 4.01 -4.73
N HIS A 99 -9.15 3.09 -4.60
CA HIS A 99 -9.76 2.74 -3.32
C HIS A 99 -8.74 2.18 -2.33
N LEU A 100 -7.92 1.23 -2.78
CA LEU A 100 -6.89 0.62 -1.95
C LEU A 100 -5.82 1.63 -1.53
N VAL A 101 -5.32 2.44 -2.47
CA VAL A 101 -4.31 3.46 -2.19
C VAL A 101 -4.88 4.51 -1.23
N GLY A 102 -6.11 4.99 -1.42
CA GLY A 102 -6.76 5.90 -0.47
C GLY A 102 -6.82 5.34 0.95
N ASN A 103 -7.16 4.05 1.11
CA ASN A 103 -7.13 3.36 2.41
C ASN A 103 -5.72 3.29 3.01
N VAL A 104 -4.74 2.87 2.21
CA VAL A 104 -3.36 2.67 2.65
C VAL A 104 -2.73 4.01 3.05
N THR A 105 -2.82 5.01 2.19
CA THR A 105 -2.24 6.34 2.40
C THR A 105 -2.84 7.00 3.65
N ALA A 106 -4.15 6.88 3.89
CA ALA A 106 -4.76 7.40 5.12
C ALA A 106 -4.13 6.81 6.40
N ASN A 107 -3.83 5.50 6.43
CA ASN A 107 -3.17 4.87 7.57
C ASN A 107 -1.72 5.36 7.74
N VAL A 108 -1.01 5.55 6.63
CA VAL A 108 0.35 6.09 6.63
C VAL A 108 0.34 7.53 7.15
N ASP A 109 -0.57 8.39 6.66
CA ASP A 109 -0.67 9.79 7.06
C ASP A 109 -1.00 9.96 8.55
N VAL A 110 -1.83 9.08 9.13
CA VAL A 110 -2.08 9.01 10.58
C VAL A 110 -0.77 8.75 11.33
N SER A 111 0.01 7.78 10.86
CA SER A 111 1.31 7.46 11.47
C SER A 111 2.28 8.64 11.36
N MET A 112 2.34 9.30 10.20
CA MET A 112 3.19 10.48 9.97
C MET A 112 2.78 11.68 10.84
N THR A 113 1.49 11.85 11.10
CA THR A 113 0.97 12.84 12.04
C THR A 113 1.50 12.59 13.46
N PHE A 114 1.50 11.34 13.92
CA PHE A 114 2.01 10.98 15.25
C PHE A 114 3.54 11.00 15.34
N CYS A 115 4.24 10.95 14.20
CA CYS A 115 5.68 11.19 14.11
C CYS A 115 6.07 12.68 14.14
N SER A 116 5.11 13.61 14.13
CA SER A 116 5.34 15.05 13.98
C SER A 116 5.04 15.85 15.25
N VAL A 117 6.03 16.63 15.71
CA VAL A 117 5.91 17.48 16.92
C VAL A 117 5.65 18.93 16.56
N ARG A 118 6.08 19.37 15.37
CA ARG A 118 5.76 20.72 14.89
C ARG A 118 4.31 20.83 14.45
N LYS A 119 3.69 21.98 14.72
CA LYS A 119 2.26 22.22 14.46
C LYS A 119 1.95 22.25 12.96
N ASP A 120 2.78 22.93 12.18
CA ASP A 120 2.67 23.02 10.72
C ASP A 120 2.68 21.63 10.06
N LEU A 121 3.56 20.74 10.53
CA LEU A 121 3.61 19.36 10.03
C LEU A 121 2.38 18.53 10.43
N ARG A 122 1.89 18.66 11.67
CA ARG A 122 0.64 18.00 12.07
C ARG A 122 -0.55 18.49 11.26
N GLU A 123 -0.65 19.80 11.00
CA GLU A 123 -1.72 20.38 10.19
C GLU A 123 -1.62 19.92 8.73
N PHE A 124 -0.41 19.84 8.18
CA PHE A 124 -0.14 19.26 6.87
C PHE A 124 -0.62 17.81 6.78
N PHE A 125 -0.15 16.91 7.66
CA PHE A 125 -0.57 15.51 7.62
C PHE A 125 -2.04 15.30 7.95
N THR A 126 -2.66 16.17 8.76
CA THR A 126 -4.13 16.16 8.95
C THR A 126 -4.86 16.46 7.64
N THR A 127 -4.31 17.35 6.81
CA THR A 127 -4.85 17.64 5.48
C THR A 127 -4.70 16.42 4.57
N CYS A 128 -3.52 15.76 4.58
CA CYS A 128 -3.30 14.51 3.82
C CYS A 128 -4.31 13.41 4.21
N ILE A 129 -4.56 13.21 5.52
CA ILE A 129 -5.58 12.26 6.01
C ILE A 129 -6.95 12.55 5.40
N ASN A 130 -7.39 13.81 5.42
CA ASN A 130 -8.70 14.20 4.90
C ASN A 130 -8.80 13.94 3.39
N SER A 131 -7.74 14.25 2.63
CA SER A 131 -7.67 13.97 1.20
C SER A 131 -7.73 12.46 0.91
N SER A 132 -6.93 11.66 1.62
CA SER A 132 -6.89 10.19 1.49
C SER A 132 -8.23 9.54 1.83
N ILE A 133 -8.90 9.99 2.90
CA ILE A 133 -10.25 9.54 3.27
C ILE A 133 -11.29 9.98 2.22
N GLY A 134 -11.13 11.17 1.64
CA GLY A 134 -11.96 11.66 0.54
C GLY A 134 -11.93 10.72 -0.66
N ILE A 135 -10.72 10.33 -1.12
CA ILE A 135 -10.53 9.35 -2.19
C ILE A 135 -11.17 8.00 -1.83
N TYR A 136 -10.94 7.53 -0.59
CA TYR A 136 -11.51 6.26 -0.12
C TYR A 136 -13.05 6.26 -0.18
N ASN A 137 -13.69 7.31 0.32
CA ASN A 137 -15.16 7.41 0.34
C ASN A 137 -15.72 7.55 -1.08
N GLN A 138 -15.15 8.45 -1.89
CA GLN A 138 -15.61 8.66 -3.26
C GLN A 138 -15.48 7.38 -4.10
N SER A 139 -14.34 6.70 -4.02
CA SER A 139 -14.14 5.42 -4.71
C SER A 139 -15.07 4.33 -4.20
N MET A 140 -15.33 4.24 -2.90
CA MET A 140 -16.30 3.29 -2.32
C MET A 140 -17.70 3.53 -2.86
N ASP A 141 -18.17 4.78 -2.91
CA ASP A 141 -19.49 5.11 -3.44
C ASP A 141 -19.64 4.69 -4.90
N VAL A 142 -18.60 4.91 -5.72
CA VAL A 142 -18.57 4.47 -7.13
C VAL A 142 -18.51 2.94 -7.25
N LEU A 143 -17.72 2.25 -6.41
CA LEU A 143 -17.67 0.78 -6.40
C LEU A 143 -19.02 0.16 -6.02
N LEU A 144 -19.74 0.79 -5.08
CA LEU A 144 -21.07 0.37 -4.64
C LEU A 144 -22.14 0.67 -5.68
N SER A 145 -22.11 1.85 -6.30
CA SER A 145 -23.08 2.25 -7.34
C SER A 145 -22.99 1.33 -8.57
N LYS A 146 -21.76 0.91 -8.94
CA LYS A 146 -21.51 -0.04 -10.03
C LYS A 146 -21.72 -1.51 -9.62
N GLY A 147 -21.96 -1.78 -8.33
CA GLY A 147 -22.24 -3.14 -7.84
C GLY A 147 -21.04 -4.09 -7.87
N ILE A 148 -19.82 -3.57 -7.96
CA ILE A 148 -18.60 -4.37 -8.09
C ILE A 148 -17.83 -4.50 -6.76
N TYR A 149 -18.16 -3.72 -5.72
CA TYR A 149 -17.51 -3.87 -4.41
C TYR A 149 -17.78 -5.25 -3.76
N PRO A 150 -16.76 -6.11 -3.55
CA PRO A 150 -16.96 -7.33 -2.80
C PRO A 150 -17.16 -7.00 -1.32
N ARG A 151 -18.19 -7.56 -0.71
CA ARG A 151 -18.45 -7.41 0.73
C ARG A 151 -17.81 -8.57 1.50
N SER A 152 -17.32 -8.28 2.70
CA SER A 152 -16.90 -9.33 3.62
C SER A 152 -18.09 -10.24 3.98
N PRO A 153 -17.84 -11.53 4.31
CA PRO A 153 -18.90 -12.45 4.69
C PRO A 153 -19.71 -11.94 5.88
N ALA A 154 -21.03 -11.95 5.74
CA ALA A 154 -21.94 -11.62 6.82
C ALA A 154 -22.10 -12.82 7.78
N ILE A 155 -22.20 -12.55 9.07
CA ILE A 155 -22.56 -13.54 10.09
C ILE A 155 -23.88 -13.15 10.75
N PRO A 156 -24.65 -14.13 11.29
CA PRO A 156 -25.82 -13.82 12.11
C PRO A 156 -25.46 -12.94 13.30
N ILE A 157 -26.36 -12.02 13.66
CA ILE A 157 -26.20 -11.17 14.84
C ILE A 157 -26.32 -12.06 16.09
N PRO A 158 -25.34 -12.04 17.02
CA PRO A 158 -25.43 -12.81 18.26
C PRO A 158 -26.61 -12.36 19.13
N GLU A 159 -27.36 -13.31 19.70
CA GLU A 159 -28.51 -13.00 20.57
C GLU A 159 -28.09 -12.62 22.00
N HIS A 160 -26.91 -13.06 22.44
CA HIS A 160 -26.40 -12.82 23.79
C HIS A 160 -24.87 -12.76 23.80
N ILE A 161 -24.31 -12.22 24.88
CA ILE A 161 -22.86 -12.17 25.10
C ILE A 161 -22.38 -13.55 25.56
N GLU A 162 -21.33 -14.05 24.90
CA GLU A 162 -20.63 -15.27 25.33
C GLU A 162 -19.27 -14.94 25.96
N MET A 163 -19.02 -15.52 27.13
CA MET A 163 -17.73 -15.41 27.81
C MET A 163 -16.85 -16.61 27.45
N ILE A 164 -15.59 -16.36 27.06
CA ILE A 164 -14.64 -17.43 26.74
C ILE A 164 -14.35 -18.27 28.00
N GLN A 165 -14.81 -19.52 28.00
CA GLN A 165 -14.69 -20.42 29.16
C GLN A 165 -13.43 -21.30 29.16
N LYS A 166 -12.79 -21.48 27.98
CA LYS A 166 -11.69 -22.45 27.82
C LYS A 166 -10.52 -21.81 27.09
N LYS A 167 -9.31 -22.08 27.58
CA LYS A 167 -8.05 -21.69 26.91
C LYS A 167 -7.90 -22.28 25.50
N SER A 168 -8.62 -23.35 25.19
CA SER A 168 -8.69 -23.93 23.83
C SER A 168 -9.24 -22.97 22.78
N PHE A 169 -9.86 -21.86 23.19
CA PHE A 169 -10.22 -20.76 22.29
C PHE A 169 -9.00 -20.16 21.55
N LEU A 170 -7.82 -20.22 22.18
CA LEU A 170 -6.55 -19.76 21.61
C LEU A 170 -5.83 -20.87 20.82
N SER A 171 -6.34 -22.11 20.86
CA SER A 171 -5.77 -23.20 20.09
C SER A 171 -5.95 -22.96 18.60
N GLY A 172 -5.03 -23.51 17.82
CA GLY A 172 -5.08 -23.54 16.35
C GLY A 172 -4.47 -24.83 15.78
N TRP A 173 -3.98 -25.71 16.65
CA TRP A 173 -3.16 -26.87 16.29
C TRP A 173 -3.73 -28.08 17.01
N PHE A 174 -3.99 -29.15 16.27
CA PHE A 174 -4.52 -30.44 16.74
C PHE A 174 -5.96 -30.37 17.33
N GLY A 175 -6.79 -31.35 16.98
CA GLY A 175 -8.20 -31.43 17.38
C GLY A 175 -9.13 -30.52 16.58
N GLU A 176 -10.42 -30.50 16.94
CA GLU A 176 -11.41 -29.59 16.35
C GLU A 176 -11.07 -28.14 16.69
N GLN A 177 -10.98 -27.30 15.66
CA GLN A 177 -10.77 -25.87 15.82
C GLN A 177 -12.12 -25.15 15.89
N ARG A 178 -12.19 -24.10 16.71
CA ARG A 178 -13.36 -23.22 16.70
C ARG A 178 -13.46 -22.49 15.35
N PRO A 179 -14.68 -22.07 14.94
CA PRO A 179 -14.84 -21.13 13.84
C PRO A 179 -14.03 -19.85 14.05
N LEU A 180 -13.76 -19.15 12.95
CA LEU A 180 -13.11 -17.84 12.97
C LEU A 180 -13.93 -16.83 13.77
N SER A 181 -13.22 -15.97 14.51
CA SER A 181 -13.81 -14.76 15.11
C SER A 181 -13.94 -13.66 14.06
N VAL A 182 -14.80 -12.66 14.32
CA VAL A 182 -14.97 -11.51 13.41
C VAL A 182 -13.66 -10.76 13.14
N ASN A 183 -12.75 -10.70 14.12
CA ASN A 183 -11.44 -10.07 13.95
C ASN A 183 -10.59 -10.85 12.93
N GLU A 184 -10.52 -12.17 13.09
CA GLU A 184 -9.75 -13.05 12.20
C GLU A 184 -10.34 -13.06 10.78
N MET A 185 -11.67 -13.14 10.66
CA MET A 185 -12.39 -13.02 9.37
C MET A 185 -12.05 -11.70 8.67
N THR A 186 -12.07 -10.59 9.41
CA THR A 186 -11.78 -9.26 8.88
C THR A 186 -10.35 -9.19 8.34
N MET A 187 -9.36 -9.64 9.12
CA MET A 187 -7.96 -9.61 8.70
C MET A 187 -7.71 -10.52 7.50
N LEU A 188 -8.21 -11.77 7.52
CA LEU A 188 -8.10 -12.71 6.41
C LEU A 188 -8.71 -12.15 5.12
N TYR A 189 -9.92 -11.62 5.21
CA TYR A 189 -10.63 -11.04 4.07
C TYR A 189 -9.87 -9.88 3.43
N TYR A 190 -9.47 -8.89 4.23
CA TYR A 190 -8.81 -7.71 3.66
C TYR A 190 -7.39 -8.01 3.17
N ASN A 191 -6.64 -8.93 3.79
CA ASN A 191 -5.34 -9.35 3.24
C ASN A 191 -5.50 -10.14 1.95
N HIS A 192 -6.53 -10.99 1.83
CA HIS A 192 -6.86 -11.67 0.58
C HIS A 192 -7.12 -10.65 -0.53
N TRP A 193 -7.98 -9.68 -0.26
CA TRP A 193 -8.39 -8.66 -1.22
C TRP A 193 -7.24 -7.76 -1.69
N ARG A 194 -6.39 -7.31 -0.76
CA ARG A 194 -5.18 -6.53 -1.10
C ARG A 194 -4.22 -7.32 -1.99
N ASN A 195 -4.04 -8.60 -1.71
CA ASN A 195 -3.16 -9.44 -2.52
C ASN A 195 -3.77 -9.80 -3.89
N ALA A 196 -5.09 -9.82 -4.04
CA ALA A 196 -5.70 -9.94 -5.37
C ALA A 196 -5.37 -8.73 -6.27
N VAL A 197 -5.40 -7.51 -5.72
CA VAL A 197 -4.94 -6.30 -6.45
C VAL A 197 -3.44 -6.36 -6.71
N GLY A 198 -2.64 -6.75 -5.72
CA GLY A 198 -1.18 -6.91 -5.85
C GLY A 198 -0.78 -7.96 -6.90
N TYR A 199 -1.53 -9.06 -7.01
CA TYR A 199 -1.36 -10.09 -8.02
C TYR A 199 -1.57 -9.53 -9.43
N ALA A 200 -2.68 -8.82 -9.65
CA ALA A 200 -2.99 -8.20 -10.92
C ALA A 200 -1.95 -7.13 -11.31
N LEU A 201 -1.54 -6.29 -10.36
CA LEU A 201 -0.52 -5.25 -10.56
C LEU A 201 0.82 -5.89 -10.96
N SER A 202 1.29 -6.89 -10.20
CA SER A 202 2.55 -7.60 -10.48
C SER A 202 2.51 -8.32 -11.83
N THR A 203 1.37 -8.93 -12.17
CA THR A 203 1.16 -9.55 -13.48
C THR A 203 1.31 -8.52 -14.60
N GLY A 204 0.63 -7.37 -14.49
CA GLY A 204 0.72 -6.28 -15.47
C GLY A 204 2.13 -5.72 -15.61
N PHE A 205 2.85 -5.56 -14.50
CA PHE A 205 4.23 -5.05 -14.51
C PHE A 205 5.20 -6.06 -15.12
N SER A 206 5.04 -7.36 -14.83
CA SER A 206 5.82 -8.43 -15.47
C SER A 206 5.62 -8.49 -16.99
N GLN A 207 4.43 -8.12 -17.47
CA GLN A 207 4.12 -8.09 -18.90
C GLN A 207 4.88 -6.98 -19.63
N VAL A 208 5.00 -5.80 -19.02
CA VAL A 208 5.47 -4.59 -19.73
C VAL A 208 6.90 -4.16 -19.40
N THR A 209 7.48 -4.58 -18.28
CA THR A 209 8.85 -4.19 -17.89
C THR A 209 9.85 -4.55 -18.98
N SER A 210 10.90 -3.73 -19.14
CA SER A 210 11.95 -4.00 -20.12
C SER A 210 13.10 -4.83 -19.52
N SER A 211 13.34 -4.68 -18.22
CA SER A 211 14.34 -5.41 -17.46
C SER A 211 13.93 -6.87 -17.21
N LYS A 212 14.79 -7.81 -17.61
CA LYS A 212 14.59 -9.23 -17.28
C LYS A 212 14.62 -9.48 -15.77
N GLN A 213 15.54 -8.82 -15.06
CA GLN A 213 15.65 -8.95 -13.61
C GLN A 213 14.39 -8.47 -12.90
N ALA A 214 13.85 -7.31 -13.32
CA ALA A 214 12.59 -6.79 -12.78
C ALA A 214 11.42 -7.70 -13.16
N ARG A 215 11.41 -8.27 -14.38
CA ARG A 215 10.40 -9.23 -14.81
C ARG A 215 10.32 -10.45 -13.90
N ASP A 216 11.47 -11.08 -13.64
CA ASP A 216 11.56 -12.26 -12.78
C ASP A 216 11.07 -11.91 -11.35
N TYR A 217 11.41 -10.71 -10.86
CA TYR A 217 10.92 -10.18 -9.58
C TYR A 217 9.40 -9.96 -9.55
N PHE A 218 8.78 -9.46 -10.62
CA PHE A 218 7.33 -9.27 -10.68
C PHE A 218 6.57 -10.59 -10.83
N VAL A 219 7.11 -11.56 -11.58
CA VAL A 219 6.55 -12.92 -11.65
C VAL A 219 6.54 -13.55 -10.26
N HIS A 220 7.66 -13.50 -9.54
CA HIS A 220 7.75 -13.98 -8.16
C HIS A 220 6.78 -13.24 -7.22
N GLY A 221 6.60 -11.93 -7.40
CA GLY A 221 5.61 -11.15 -6.64
C GLY A 221 4.17 -11.62 -6.85
N ALA A 222 3.81 -11.95 -8.09
CA ALA A 222 2.51 -12.54 -8.39
C ALA A 222 2.33 -13.92 -7.72
N GLU A 223 3.36 -14.75 -7.71
CA GLU A 223 3.34 -16.05 -7.02
C GLU A 223 3.13 -15.89 -5.50
N ILE A 224 3.83 -14.94 -4.86
CA ILE A 224 3.65 -14.64 -3.43
C ILE A 224 2.24 -14.12 -3.15
N ALA A 225 1.74 -13.18 -3.95
CA ALA A 225 0.39 -12.64 -3.77
C ALA A 225 -0.68 -13.76 -3.89
N ASN A 226 -0.51 -14.65 -4.87
CA ASN A 226 -1.38 -15.82 -5.01
C ASN A 226 -1.26 -16.78 -3.83
N HIS A 227 -0.05 -17.00 -3.29
CA HIS A 227 0.15 -17.83 -2.10
C HIS A 227 -0.59 -17.25 -0.88
N VAL A 228 -0.53 -15.93 -0.65
CA VAL A 228 -1.29 -15.27 0.41
C VAL A 228 -2.80 -15.46 0.21
N MET A 229 -3.28 -15.33 -1.03
CA MET A 229 -4.69 -15.58 -1.35
C MET A 229 -5.12 -17.02 -1.05
N ASP A 230 -4.28 -18.01 -1.35
CA ASP A 230 -4.53 -19.42 -1.04
C ASP A 230 -4.59 -19.68 0.47
N VAL A 231 -3.63 -19.17 1.22
CA VAL A 231 -3.58 -19.34 2.69
C VAL A 231 -4.79 -18.68 3.36
N THR A 232 -5.12 -17.45 2.97
CA THR A 232 -6.26 -16.72 3.53
C THR A 232 -7.59 -17.38 3.19
N ARG A 233 -7.76 -17.84 1.94
CA ARG A 233 -8.94 -18.59 1.50
C ARG A 233 -9.11 -19.89 2.27
N LYS A 234 -8.03 -20.66 2.46
CA LYS A 234 -8.08 -21.91 3.24
C LYS A 234 -8.69 -21.70 4.64
N PHE A 235 -8.24 -20.68 5.38
CA PHE A 235 -8.79 -20.41 6.71
C PHE A 235 -10.28 -20.00 6.68
N MET A 236 -10.69 -19.26 5.65
CA MET A 236 -12.09 -18.87 5.47
C MET A 236 -12.96 -20.09 5.14
N ASP A 237 -12.48 -20.97 4.25
CA ASP A 237 -13.15 -22.22 3.87
C ASP A 237 -13.31 -23.18 5.07
N GLU A 238 -12.32 -23.26 5.97
CA GLU A 238 -12.41 -24.03 7.22
C GLU A 238 -13.58 -23.60 8.13
N SER A 239 -14.06 -22.36 7.98
CA SER A 239 -15.24 -21.84 8.69
C SER A 239 -16.48 -21.74 7.79
N ASN A 240 -16.47 -22.36 6.62
CA ASN A 240 -17.53 -22.32 5.61
C ASN A 240 -17.87 -20.89 5.14
N LEU A 241 -16.85 -20.02 5.05
CA LEU A 241 -17.00 -18.63 4.62
C LEU A 241 -16.47 -18.47 3.20
N ILE A 242 -17.32 -18.00 2.29
CA ILE A 242 -16.95 -17.77 0.89
C ILE A 242 -16.38 -16.36 0.73
N ILE A 243 -15.22 -16.24 0.09
CA ILE A 243 -14.66 -14.95 -0.33
C ILE A 243 -15.09 -14.65 -1.76
N SER A 244 -15.81 -13.54 -1.97
CA SER A 244 -16.15 -13.07 -3.31
C SER A 244 -14.92 -12.50 -4.02
N GLY A 245 -14.74 -12.89 -5.28
CA GLY A 245 -13.64 -12.42 -6.13
C GLY A 245 -13.85 -10.98 -6.62
N LEU A 246 -12.73 -10.37 -7.01
CA LEU A 246 -12.70 -9.09 -7.73
C LEU A 246 -13.01 -9.31 -9.22
N THR A 247 -13.78 -8.40 -9.81
CA THR A 247 -14.15 -8.44 -11.23
C THR A 247 -13.22 -7.59 -12.08
N ASN A 248 -12.84 -8.10 -13.27
CA ASN A 248 -12.11 -7.34 -14.30
C ASN A 248 -10.79 -6.71 -13.84
N ILE A 249 -10.06 -7.31 -12.89
CA ILE A 249 -8.82 -6.72 -12.36
C ILE A 249 -7.56 -7.07 -13.16
N MET A 250 -7.61 -8.06 -14.06
CA MET A 250 -6.42 -8.50 -14.78
C MET A 250 -5.97 -7.45 -15.82
N PRO A 251 -4.65 -7.33 -16.08
CA PRO A 251 -4.15 -6.42 -17.10
C PRO A 251 -4.67 -6.79 -18.49
N THR A 252 -4.69 -5.81 -19.38
CA THR A 252 -4.98 -5.99 -20.81
C THR A 252 -3.84 -6.74 -21.51
N ASN A 253 -3.90 -6.88 -22.84
CA ASN A 253 -2.82 -7.43 -23.65
C ASN A 253 -1.72 -6.41 -24.03
N SER A 254 -1.70 -5.20 -23.43
CA SER A 254 -0.70 -4.17 -23.73
C SER A 254 0.71 -4.60 -23.32
N THR A 255 1.66 -4.66 -24.25
CA THR A 255 3.07 -4.99 -23.96
C THR A 255 3.97 -3.76 -23.85
N THR A 256 3.42 -2.56 -24.04
CA THR A 256 4.19 -1.31 -23.97
C THR A 256 4.12 -0.75 -22.55
N SER A 257 5.27 -0.51 -21.92
CA SER A 257 5.29 0.00 -20.55
C SER A 257 4.79 1.44 -20.47
N PRO A 258 3.80 1.74 -19.59
CA PRO A 258 3.45 3.09 -19.23
C PRO A 258 4.41 3.72 -18.21
N PHE A 259 5.32 2.95 -17.60
CA PHE A 259 6.20 3.43 -16.53
C PHE A 259 7.65 2.96 -16.70
N SER A 260 8.58 3.68 -16.08
CA SER A 260 9.98 3.25 -16.01
C SER A 260 10.15 2.01 -15.13
N ASP A 261 11.15 1.17 -15.41
CA ASP A 261 11.47 0.01 -14.57
C ASP A 261 11.82 0.42 -13.12
N LYS A 262 12.37 1.63 -12.93
CA LYS A 262 12.56 2.28 -11.62
C LYS A 262 11.22 2.42 -10.87
N LEU A 263 10.20 3.00 -11.51
CA LEU A 263 8.88 3.17 -10.92
C LEU A 263 8.21 1.84 -10.63
N LEU A 264 8.19 0.92 -11.61
CA LEU A 264 7.59 -0.40 -11.45
C LEU A 264 8.19 -1.14 -10.25
N THR A 265 9.52 -1.13 -10.13
CA THR A 265 10.24 -1.84 -9.06
C THR A 265 10.00 -1.21 -7.70
N TYR A 266 10.11 0.13 -7.60
CA TYR A 266 9.85 0.85 -6.34
C TYR A 266 8.44 0.59 -5.84
N HIS A 267 7.45 0.68 -6.73
CA HIS A 267 6.05 0.55 -6.37
C HIS A 267 5.77 -0.81 -5.72
N ILE A 268 6.23 -1.91 -6.32
CA ILE A 268 6.05 -3.25 -5.76
C ILE A 268 6.85 -3.44 -4.46
N ALA A 269 8.10 -2.94 -4.39
CA ALA A 269 8.91 -3.04 -3.18
C ALA A 269 8.27 -2.29 -1.99
N ALA A 270 7.73 -1.10 -2.23
CA ALA A 270 7.04 -0.28 -1.24
C ALA A 270 5.74 -0.94 -0.75
N LEU A 271 4.94 -1.50 -1.67
CA LEU A 271 3.73 -2.27 -1.31
C LEU A 271 4.07 -3.50 -0.47
N GLY A 272 5.18 -4.18 -0.74
CA GLY A 272 5.68 -5.27 0.11
C GLY A 272 5.95 -4.82 1.55
N GLY A 273 6.59 -3.66 1.73
CA GLY A 273 6.81 -3.06 3.05
C GLY A 273 5.52 -2.75 3.81
N ILE A 274 4.51 -2.20 3.11
CA ILE A 274 3.17 -1.97 3.68
C ILE A 274 2.49 -3.28 4.06
N GLY A 275 2.58 -4.30 3.20
CA GLY A 275 2.00 -5.64 3.45
C GLY A 275 2.52 -6.28 4.72
N ILE A 276 3.84 -6.18 5.00
CA ILE A 276 4.46 -6.64 6.25
C ILE A 276 3.79 -6.02 7.47
N GLY A 277 3.52 -4.70 7.43
CA GLY A 277 2.81 -3.99 8.49
C GLY A 277 1.40 -4.54 8.74
N TYR A 278 0.65 -4.82 7.67
CA TYR A 278 -0.68 -5.41 7.78
C TYR A 278 -0.65 -6.84 8.33
N TYR A 279 0.35 -7.65 7.98
CA TYR A 279 0.50 -8.98 8.58
C TYR A 279 0.84 -8.89 10.07
N GLY A 280 1.68 -7.94 10.48
CA GLY A 280 1.93 -7.64 11.90
C GLY A 280 0.65 -7.29 12.67
N MET A 281 -0.19 -6.41 12.11
CA MET A 281 -1.50 -6.09 12.69
C MET A 281 -2.41 -7.32 12.75
N SER A 282 -2.38 -8.16 11.71
CA SER A 282 -3.20 -9.38 11.63
C SER A 282 -2.80 -10.41 12.68
N ILE A 283 -1.49 -10.54 12.97
CA ILE A 283 -0.98 -11.36 14.08
C ILE A 283 -1.52 -10.82 15.42
N GLY A 284 -1.45 -9.51 15.65
CA GLY A 284 -1.89 -8.88 16.90
C GLY A 284 -3.39 -9.01 17.17
N LEU A 285 -4.22 -9.06 16.12
CA LEU A 285 -5.68 -9.15 16.22
C LEU A 285 -6.23 -10.57 16.11
N SER A 286 -5.38 -11.58 15.84
CA SER A 286 -5.78 -12.98 15.72
C SER A 286 -5.48 -13.75 17.01
N ALA A 287 -6.52 -14.29 17.64
CA ALA A 287 -6.38 -15.06 18.88
C ALA A 287 -5.96 -16.52 18.60
N ARG A 288 -6.36 -17.07 17.45
CA ARG A 288 -5.97 -18.39 16.96
C ARG A 288 -4.48 -18.44 16.61
N ARG A 289 -3.73 -19.33 17.27
CA ARG A 289 -2.27 -19.45 17.12
C ARG A 289 -1.81 -19.89 15.72
N ASP A 290 -2.58 -20.73 15.04
CA ASP A 290 -2.28 -21.18 13.68
C ASP A 290 -2.32 -20.03 12.67
N ILE A 291 -3.32 -19.15 12.79
CA ILE A 291 -3.42 -17.93 11.97
C ILE A 291 -2.23 -17.01 12.24
N GLY A 292 -1.88 -16.80 13.51
CA GLY A 292 -0.70 -16.00 13.87
C GLY A 292 0.59 -16.56 13.25
N VAL A 293 0.78 -17.87 13.25
CA VAL A 293 1.96 -18.49 12.61
C VAL A 293 1.91 -18.41 11.08
N ALA A 294 0.73 -18.58 10.47
CA ALA A 294 0.59 -18.42 9.02
C ALA A 294 0.98 -17.00 8.58
N TYR A 295 0.45 -15.96 9.22
CA TYR A 295 0.90 -14.59 8.95
C TYR A 295 2.37 -14.36 9.27
N SER A 296 2.93 -14.98 10.31
CA SER A 296 4.36 -14.85 10.60
C SER A 296 5.23 -15.39 9.46
N ARG A 297 4.82 -16.50 8.83
CA ARG A 297 5.52 -17.06 7.66
C ARG A 297 5.39 -16.16 6.44
N LEU A 298 4.16 -15.75 6.11
CA LEU A 298 3.91 -14.81 5.00
C LEU A 298 4.68 -13.50 5.16
N MET A 299 4.83 -13.01 6.40
CA MET A 299 5.61 -11.82 6.73
C MET A 299 7.10 -12.00 6.44
N ILE A 300 7.68 -13.16 6.77
CA ILE A 300 9.10 -13.45 6.47
C ILE A 300 9.31 -13.54 4.96
N GLU A 301 8.47 -14.29 4.25
CA GLU A 301 8.54 -14.43 2.79
C GLU A 301 8.43 -13.08 2.09
N THR A 302 7.49 -12.23 2.53
CA THR A 302 7.30 -10.88 1.97
C THR A 302 8.46 -9.94 2.30
N MET A 303 9.10 -10.10 3.47
CA MET A 303 10.28 -9.33 3.85
C MET A 303 11.48 -9.65 2.95
N GLU A 304 11.75 -10.95 2.71
CA GLU A 304 12.80 -11.38 1.79
C GLU A 304 12.52 -10.89 0.37
N TYR A 305 11.26 -10.97 -0.08
CA TYR A 305 10.84 -10.45 -1.36
C TYR A 305 11.05 -8.93 -1.49
N SER A 306 10.58 -8.14 -0.52
CA SER A 306 10.73 -6.67 -0.56
C SER A 306 12.22 -6.26 -0.60
N GLN A 307 13.10 -6.98 0.12
CA GLN A 307 14.54 -6.75 0.06
C GLN A 307 15.15 -7.05 -1.32
N GLN A 308 14.63 -8.06 -2.05
CA GLN A 308 15.05 -8.31 -3.43
C GLN A 308 14.71 -7.12 -4.33
N GLY A 309 13.52 -6.53 -4.19
CA GLY A 309 13.14 -5.33 -4.93
C GLY A 309 14.10 -4.16 -4.68
N TYR A 310 14.41 -3.87 -3.42
CA TYR A 310 15.41 -2.83 -3.09
C TYR A 310 16.82 -3.17 -3.59
N SER A 311 17.21 -4.45 -3.61
CA SER A 311 18.50 -4.88 -4.16
C SER A 311 18.59 -4.58 -5.65
N ILE A 312 17.54 -4.89 -6.42
CA ILE A 312 17.44 -4.53 -7.84
C ILE A 312 17.57 -3.01 -8.02
N MET A 313 16.88 -2.24 -7.19
CA MET A 313 16.96 -0.78 -7.27
C MET A 313 18.37 -0.25 -6.95
N ILE A 314 19.07 -0.84 -5.98
CA ILE A 314 20.44 -0.45 -5.64
C ILE A 314 21.40 -0.77 -6.79
N GLU A 315 21.30 -1.97 -7.36
CA GLU A 315 22.15 -2.41 -8.48
C GLU A 315 22.00 -1.54 -9.73
N ASN A 316 20.81 -0.95 -9.92
CA ASN A 316 20.50 -0.09 -11.06
C ASN A 316 20.52 1.41 -10.73
N GLU A 317 20.97 1.80 -9.52
CA GLU A 317 21.01 3.21 -9.06
C GLU A 317 19.64 3.92 -9.12
N TRP A 318 18.57 3.18 -8.85
CA TRP A 318 17.17 3.62 -8.95
C TRP A 318 16.58 4.18 -7.66
N ILE A 319 17.32 4.12 -6.55
CA ILE A 319 16.85 4.58 -5.24
C ILE A 319 17.77 5.64 -4.66
N GLU A 320 17.18 6.75 -4.23
CA GLU A 320 17.90 7.79 -3.50
C GLU A 320 18.19 7.34 -2.07
N GLN A 321 19.39 7.64 -1.59
CA GLN A 321 19.77 7.36 -0.21
C GLN A 321 18.96 8.25 0.75
N PRO A 322 18.20 7.68 1.70
CA PRO A 322 17.55 8.49 2.72
C PRO A 322 18.60 9.15 3.65
N PRO A 323 18.27 10.28 4.29
CA PRO A 323 19.19 10.96 5.19
C PRO A 323 19.69 10.05 6.31
N LEU A 324 21.01 9.97 6.48
CA LEU A 324 21.64 9.16 7.50
C LEU A 324 22.05 9.98 8.73
N ALA A 325 22.07 9.32 9.88
CA ALA A 325 22.76 9.87 11.05
C ALA A 325 24.27 10.02 10.73
N PRO A 326 24.94 11.08 11.23
CA PRO A 326 26.38 11.23 11.01
C PRO A 326 27.17 10.07 11.60
N ASP A 327 28.06 9.45 10.80
CA ASP A 327 29.00 8.45 11.29
C ASP A 327 30.09 9.13 12.15
N ARG A 328 29.86 9.12 13.46
CA ARG A 328 30.77 9.76 14.42
C ARG A 328 32.14 9.09 14.50
N LYS A 329 32.24 7.78 14.21
CA LYS A 329 33.54 7.08 14.21
C LYS A 329 34.39 7.55 13.04
N LYS A 330 33.82 7.52 11.83
CA LYS A 330 34.49 8.01 10.61
C LYS A 330 34.86 9.49 10.68
N LEU A 331 34.07 10.32 11.39
CA LEU A 331 34.39 11.73 11.61
C LEU A 331 35.54 11.94 12.62
N SER A 332 35.73 11.03 13.58
CA SER A 332 36.83 11.12 14.57
C SER A 332 38.19 10.62 14.06
N GLU A 333 38.20 9.98 12.89
CA GLU A 333 39.42 9.46 12.22
C GLU A 333 40.05 10.49 11.25
N LYS A 334 39.46 11.69 11.13
CA LYS A 334 39.97 12.80 10.31
C LYS A 334 40.71 13.82 11.17
#